data_AF-A0A183B542-F1
#
_entry.id   AF-A0A183B542-F1
#
_cell.length_a   1.000
_cell.length_b   1.000
_cell.length_c   1.000
_cell.angle_alpha   90.00
_cell.angle_beta   90.00
_cell.angle_gamma   90.00
#
_symmetry.space_group_name_H-M   'P 1'
#
loop_
_entity.id
_entity.type
_entity.pdbx_description
1 polymer ?
#
loop_
_entity_poly.entity_id
_entity_poly.type
_entity_poly.pdbx_seq_one_letter_code
_entity_poly.pdbx_strand_id
1 'polypeptide(L)'
;IVSFSSSSWTLPEPVLRVGDRTIYTHGRPPWYDTEGQAQEPFVIGICGGSGSGKTTVARAIIESLDVQWVSLLSMDSYYKALTPEERANVEDYNFDHPNASDIDLLYHHLLRLRSGKSIEVPEYDFVTHSRTSKTKTLYGANVIIVEGILAFYSPLVTKVSAIVCELLSRCFQFSCIVDTSC
;
A
#
# COMPACT_ATOMS: atom_id res chain seq x y z
N ILE A 1 25.47 -39.15 -9.61
CA ILE A 1 24.26 -38.32 -9.81
C ILE A 1 23.56 -38.28 -8.46
N VAL A 2 23.81 -37.24 -7.67
CA VAL A 2 23.14 -37.04 -6.37
C VAL A 2 22.23 -35.84 -6.54
N SER A 3 20.95 -36.10 -6.43
CA SER A 3 19.82 -35.21 -6.62
C SER A 3 19.74 -34.15 -5.53
N PHE A 4 19.73 -32.87 -5.93
CA PHE A 4 19.34 -31.75 -5.08
C PHE A 4 17.82 -31.74 -4.92
N SER A 5 17.30 -32.09 -3.75
CA SER A 5 15.92 -31.80 -3.39
C SER A 5 15.82 -30.37 -2.90
N SER A 6 15.02 -29.55 -3.57
CA SER A 6 14.66 -28.20 -3.15
C SER A 6 13.86 -28.23 -1.85
N SER A 7 14.54 -28.16 -0.71
CA SER A 7 13.89 -27.80 0.55
C SER A 7 13.65 -26.30 0.57
N SER A 8 12.37 -25.94 0.52
CA SER A 8 11.83 -24.61 0.79
C SER A 8 12.59 -23.89 1.90
N TRP A 9 13.17 -22.74 1.59
CA TRP A 9 13.73 -21.81 2.58
C TRP A 9 12.60 -21.17 3.39
N THR A 10 11.92 -21.93 4.25
CA THR A 10 11.20 -21.34 5.37
C THR A 10 12.26 -20.96 6.38
N LEU A 11 12.65 -19.69 6.40
CA LEU A 11 13.46 -19.15 7.49
C LEU A 11 12.75 -19.49 8.81
N PRO A 12 13.44 -20.05 9.82
CA PRO A 12 12.83 -20.30 11.12
C PRO A 12 12.28 -18.99 11.68
N GLU A 13 11.14 -19.05 12.38
CA GLU A 13 10.56 -17.87 13.02
C GLU A 13 11.66 -17.16 13.84
N PRO A 14 11.84 -15.84 13.70
CA PRO A 14 12.95 -15.11 14.32
C PRO A 14 12.73 -14.88 15.82
N VAL A 15 11.99 -15.78 16.48
CA VAL A 15 11.44 -15.61 17.82
C VAL A 15 11.79 -16.85 18.65
N LEU A 16 12.72 -16.69 19.58
CA LEU A 16 12.99 -17.67 20.63
C LEU A 16 12.17 -17.34 21.86
N ARG A 17 11.36 -18.29 22.33
CA ARG A 17 10.62 -18.16 23.59
C ARG A 17 11.38 -18.90 24.69
N VAL A 18 11.82 -18.18 25.72
CA VAL A 18 12.56 -18.74 26.86
C VAL A 18 11.85 -18.32 28.15
N GLY A 19 11.05 -19.23 28.72
CA GLY A 19 10.15 -18.90 29.84
C GLY A 19 9.11 -17.85 29.43
N ASP A 20 8.91 -16.81 30.27
CA ASP A 20 8.05 -15.66 29.95
C ASP A 20 8.71 -14.61 29.02
N ARG A 21 9.96 -14.84 28.59
CA ARG A 21 10.70 -13.88 27.76
C ARG A 21 10.69 -14.29 26.30
N THR A 22 10.36 -13.32 25.44
CA THR A 22 10.44 -13.46 23.99
C THR A 22 11.72 -12.78 23.49
N ILE A 23 12.63 -13.55 22.90
CA ILE A 23 13.94 -13.11 22.40
C ILE A 23 13.89 -13.14 20.86
N TYR A 24 13.99 -11.97 20.24
CA TYR A 24 14.07 -11.87 18.78
C TYR A 24 15.51 -12.10 18.33
N THR A 25 15.75 -13.11 17.48
CA THR A 25 17.11 -13.52 17.04
C THR A 25 17.67 -12.68 15.91
N HIS A 26 16.80 -11.93 15.22
CA HIS A 26 17.13 -10.85 14.30
C HIS A 26 16.20 -9.67 14.59
N GLY A 27 16.62 -8.46 14.18
CA GLY A 27 16.01 -7.18 14.55
C GLY A 27 14.50 -7.21 14.74
N ARG A 28 14.02 -6.52 15.78
CA ARG A 28 12.60 -6.53 16.15
C ARG A 28 11.75 -6.24 14.91
N PRO A 29 10.79 -7.10 14.57
CA PRO A 29 9.89 -6.80 13.48
C PRO A 29 9.20 -5.45 13.74
N PRO A 30 9.08 -4.59 12.72
CA PRO A 30 8.83 -3.17 12.92
C PRO A 30 7.44 -2.89 13.55
N TRP A 31 6.53 -3.87 13.47
CA TRP A 31 5.20 -3.87 14.08
C TRP A 31 5.15 -4.04 15.61
N TYR A 32 6.28 -4.03 16.32
CA TYR A 32 6.32 -4.01 17.80
C TYR A 32 7.07 -2.77 18.34
N ASP A 33 6.50 -2.12 19.36
CA ASP A 33 7.13 -0.99 20.07
C ASP A 33 8.28 -1.44 20.98
N THR A 34 8.97 -0.54 21.70
CA THR A 34 10.07 -0.91 22.63
C THR A 34 9.66 -1.91 23.71
N GLU A 35 8.40 -1.94 24.10
CA GLU A 35 7.83 -2.78 25.17
C GLU A 35 7.35 -4.14 24.67
N GLY A 36 7.24 -4.33 23.36
CA GLY A 36 6.79 -5.58 22.73
C GLY A 36 5.30 -5.63 22.49
N GLN A 37 4.63 -4.49 22.56
CA GLN A 37 3.25 -4.35 22.15
C GLN A 37 3.18 -4.13 20.64
N ALA A 38 2.13 -4.67 20.02
CA ALA A 38 1.90 -4.46 18.60
C ALA A 38 1.57 -2.97 18.37
N GLN A 39 2.36 -2.30 17.52
CA GLN A 39 2.12 -0.91 17.17
C GLN A 39 1.30 -0.84 15.88
N GLU A 40 0.27 0.01 15.87
CA GLU A 40 -0.54 0.20 14.68
C GLU A 40 0.23 1.02 13.62
N PRO A 41 0.25 0.58 12.34
CA PRO A 41 0.90 1.32 11.28
C PRO A 41 0.28 2.69 11.03
N PHE A 42 1.14 3.66 10.74
CA PHE A 42 0.75 5.00 10.32
C PHE A 42 0.44 5.00 8.82
N VAL A 43 -0.74 5.47 8.43
CA VAL A 43 -1.18 5.48 7.02
C VAL A 43 -1.21 6.91 6.50
N ILE A 44 -0.53 7.16 5.39
CA ILE A 44 -0.45 8.45 4.70
C ILE A 44 -1.20 8.32 3.38
N GLY A 45 -2.17 9.19 3.11
CA GLY A 45 -2.86 9.26 1.84
C GLY A 45 -2.40 10.47 1.00
N ILE A 46 -2.14 10.24 -0.28
CA ILE A 46 -1.72 11.28 -1.22
C ILE A 46 -2.72 11.29 -2.36
N CYS A 47 -3.39 12.43 -2.56
CA CYS A 47 -4.37 12.61 -3.63
C CYS A 47 -4.00 13.73 -4.59
N GLY A 48 -4.59 13.67 -5.78
CA GLY A 48 -4.39 14.69 -6.81
C GLY A 48 -4.51 14.12 -8.22
N GLY A 49 -4.68 15.02 -9.18
CA GLY A 49 -4.88 14.67 -10.59
C GLY A 49 -3.78 13.79 -11.19
N SER A 50 -4.09 13.10 -12.29
CA SER A 50 -3.06 12.37 -13.04
C SER A 50 -1.93 13.34 -13.45
N GLY A 51 -0.68 12.90 -13.31
CA GLY A 51 0.50 13.73 -13.59
C GLY A 51 0.83 14.83 -12.57
N SER A 52 0.12 14.95 -11.44
CA SER A 52 0.39 15.98 -10.42
C SER A 52 1.66 15.77 -9.59
N GLY A 53 2.38 14.66 -9.80
CA GLY A 53 3.62 14.35 -9.08
C GLY A 53 3.44 13.59 -7.77
N LYS A 54 2.27 12.96 -7.53
CA LYS A 54 2.00 12.13 -6.33
C LYS A 54 3.12 11.13 -6.03
N THR A 55 3.53 10.35 -7.03
CA THR A 55 4.56 9.31 -6.86
C THR A 55 5.91 9.93 -6.51
N THR A 56 6.21 11.12 -7.04
CA THR A 56 7.42 11.87 -6.71
C THR A 56 7.39 12.34 -5.26
N VAL A 57 6.25 12.87 -4.79
CA VAL A 57 6.07 13.28 -3.39
C VAL A 57 6.12 12.07 -2.46
N ALA A 58 5.47 10.96 -2.82
CA ALA A 58 5.53 9.71 -2.06
C ALA A 58 6.98 9.24 -1.89
N ARG A 59 7.78 9.27 -2.96
CA ARG A 59 9.21 8.93 -2.91
C ARG A 59 10.00 9.91 -2.05
N ALA A 60 9.77 11.21 -2.19
CA ALA A 60 10.45 12.21 -1.35
C ALA A 60 10.12 12.04 0.14
N ILE A 61 8.89 11.67 0.48
CA ILE A 61 8.48 11.34 1.85
C ILE A 61 9.22 10.09 2.35
N ILE A 62 9.29 9.03 1.54
CA ILE A 62 10.04 7.81 1.88
C ILE A 62 11.51 8.14 2.15
N GLU A 63 12.13 8.94 1.28
CA GLU A 63 13.53 9.37 1.42
C GLU A 63 13.74 10.27 2.65
N SER A 64 12.78 11.12 2.99
CA SER A 64 12.87 12.04 4.14
C SER A 64 12.62 11.37 5.49
N LEU A 65 11.79 10.32 5.52
CA LEU A 65 11.45 9.64 6.77
C LEU A 65 12.61 8.79 7.30
N ASP A 66 13.59 8.42 6.47
CA ASP A 66 14.74 7.56 6.84
C ASP A 66 14.33 6.29 7.62
N VAL A 67 13.10 5.81 7.41
CA VAL A 67 12.57 4.59 8.03
C VAL A 67 12.71 3.43 7.06
N GLN A 68 13.23 2.30 7.55
CA GLN A 68 13.52 1.13 6.72
C GLN A 68 12.28 0.42 6.17
N TRP A 69 11.10 0.64 6.76
CA TRP A 69 9.90 -0.16 6.50
C TRP A 69 8.73 0.74 6.10
N VAL A 70 8.71 1.15 4.82
CA VAL A 70 7.58 1.85 4.19
C VAL A 70 6.99 1.02 3.06
N SER A 71 5.67 0.85 3.07
CA SER A 71 4.93 0.21 1.98
C SER A 71 4.17 1.26 1.17
N LEU A 72 4.48 1.37 -0.12
CA LEU A 72 3.78 2.25 -1.07
C LEU A 72 2.74 1.45 -1.86
N LEU A 73 1.48 1.85 -1.73
CA LEU A 73 0.35 1.38 -2.53
C LEU A 73 -0.10 2.47 -3.50
N SER A 74 0.01 2.18 -4.79
CA SER A 74 -0.65 2.99 -5.81
C SER A 74 -2.04 2.44 -6.08
N MET A 75 -3.05 3.32 -6.09
CA MET A 75 -4.41 2.98 -6.51
C MET A 75 -4.50 2.56 -7.97
N ASP A 76 -3.53 2.96 -8.80
CA ASP A 76 -3.54 2.61 -10.22
C ASP A 76 -3.40 1.10 -10.42
N SER A 77 -2.76 0.39 -9.49
CA SER A 77 -2.71 -1.07 -9.47
C SER A 77 -4.10 -1.71 -9.26
N TYR A 78 -5.07 -0.97 -8.73
CA TYR A 78 -6.39 -1.48 -8.37
C TYR A 78 -7.46 -1.19 -9.44
N TYR A 79 -7.10 -0.69 -10.62
CA TYR A 79 -8.05 -0.64 -11.74
C TYR A 79 -8.62 -2.04 -12.03
N LYS A 80 -9.92 -2.07 -12.35
CA LYS A 80 -10.60 -3.28 -12.79
C LYS A 80 -10.20 -3.58 -14.22
N ALA A 81 -10.19 -4.88 -14.56
CA ALA A 81 -10.02 -5.28 -15.95
C ALA A 81 -11.27 -4.87 -16.73
N LEU A 82 -11.08 -4.25 -17.90
CA LEU A 82 -12.20 -3.88 -18.76
C LEU A 82 -12.92 -5.11 -19.29
N THR A 83 -14.24 -5.06 -19.32
CA THR A 83 -15.07 -6.01 -20.06
C THR A 83 -14.78 -5.92 -21.56
N PRO A 84 -15.14 -6.95 -22.36
CA PRO A 84 -14.95 -6.90 -23.80
C PRO A 84 -15.62 -5.69 -24.48
N GLU A 85 -16.77 -5.26 -23.95
CA GLU A 85 -17.54 -4.11 -24.44
C GLU A 85 -16.85 -2.78 -24.11
N GLU A 86 -16.40 -2.61 -22.86
CA GLU A 86 -15.64 -1.41 -22.44
C GLU A 86 -14.30 -1.31 -23.15
N ARG A 87 -13.62 -2.44 -23.40
CA ARG A 87 -12.36 -2.48 -24.15
C ARG A 87 -12.55 -2.04 -25.60
N ALA A 88 -13.68 -2.37 -26.22
CA ALA A 88 -13.98 -1.95 -27.59
C ALA A 88 -14.14 -0.42 -27.72
N ASN A 89 -14.58 0.25 -26.64
CA ASN A 89 -14.77 1.70 -26.55
C ASN A 89 -13.89 2.32 -25.46
N VAL A 90 -12.63 1.87 -25.36
CA VAL A 90 -11.74 2.28 -24.25
C VAL A 90 -11.46 3.78 -24.22
N GLU A 91 -11.51 4.44 -25.38
CA GLU A 91 -11.31 5.89 -25.50
C GLU A 91 -12.42 6.69 -24.80
N ASP A 92 -13.64 6.13 -24.74
CA ASP A 92 -14.79 6.71 -24.05
C ASP A 92 -14.92 6.25 -22.60
N TYR A 93 -14.03 5.35 -22.14
CA TYR A 93 -14.08 4.82 -20.79
C TYR A 93 -13.52 5.81 -19.77
N ASN A 94 -14.34 6.18 -18.79
CA ASN A 94 -13.94 7.10 -17.74
C ASN A 94 -13.19 6.37 -16.60
N PHE A 95 -11.86 6.37 -16.65
CA PHE A 95 -10.99 5.81 -15.61
C PHE A 95 -11.02 6.60 -14.29
N ASP A 96 -11.49 7.85 -14.31
CA ASP A 96 -11.64 8.67 -13.10
C ASP A 96 -12.98 8.39 -12.39
N HIS A 97 -13.79 7.46 -12.88
CA HIS A 97 -14.99 7.03 -12.19
C HIS A 97 -14.62 6.07 -11.05
N PRO A 98 -15.18 6.24 -9.83
CA PRO A 98 -14.88 5.38 -8.68
C PRO A 98 -15.14 3.89 -8.92
N ASN A 99 -16.05 3.55 -9.83
CA ASN A 99 -16.32 2.16 -10.20
C ASN A 99 -15.21 1.52 -11.03
N ALA A 100 -14.35 2.31 -11.70
CA ALA A 100 -13.22 1.83 -12.48
C ALA A 100 -12.14 1.22 -11.58
N SER A 101 -12.06 1.67 -10.33
CA SER A 101 -11.14 1.14 -9.32
C SER A 101 -11.83 0.14 -8.39
N ASP A 102 -11.06 -0.83 -7.91
CA ASP A 102 -11.47 -1.83 -6.95
C ASP A 102 -11.14 -1.38 -5.52
N ILE A 103 -11.95 -0.43 -5.06
CA ILE A 103 -11.79 0.22 -3.75
C ILE A 103 -11.94 -0.78 -2.60
N ASP A 104 -12.80 -1.79 -2.75
CA ASP A 104 -13.00 -2.83 -1.74
C ASP A 104 -11.73 -3.67 -1.56
N LEU A 105 -11.08 -4.07 -2.67
CA LEU A 105 -9.80 -4.77 -2.62
C LEU A 105 -8.70 -3.92 -1.99
N LEU A 106 -8.62 -2.63 -2.36
CA LEU A 106 -7.68 -1.68 -1.76
C LEU A 106 -7.88 -1.58 -0.24
N TYR A 107 -9.12 -1.41 0.21
CA TYR A 107 -9.46 -1.31 1.63
C TYR A 107 -9.11 -2.60 2.39
N HIS A 108 -9.44 -3.76 1.83
CA HIS A 108 -9.07 -5.04 2.43
C HIS A 108 -7.54 -5.21 2.55
N HIS A 109 -6.80 -4.80 1.53
CA HIS A 109 -5.33 -4.80 1.56
C HIS A 109 -4.77 -3.85 2.61
N LEU A 110 -5.35 -2.66 2.77
CA LEU A 110 -4.96 -1.71 3.82
C LEU A 110 -5.16 -2.30 5.21
N LEU A 111 -6.32 -2.90 5.50
CA LEU A 111 -6.57 -3.56 6.78
C LEU A 111 -5.59 -4.69 7.07
N ARG A 112 -5.27 -5.49 6.05
CA ARG A 112 -4.28 -6.57 6.18
C ARG A 112 -2.89 -6.03 6.51
N LEU A 113 -2.45 -5.00 5.81
CA LEU A 113 -1.17 -4.34 6.08
C LEU A 113 -1.14 -3.70 7.45
N ARG A 114 -2.23 -3.06 7.90
CA ARG A 114 -2.35 -2.54 9.28
C ARG A 114 -2.25 -3.64 10.32
N SER A 115 -2.73 -4.85 10.02
CA SER A 115 -2.57 -6.03 10.89
C SER A 115 -1.19 -6.71 10.80
N GLY A 116 -0.22 -6.11 10.09
CA GLY A 116 1.12 -6.68 9.89
C GLY A 116 1.17 -7.88 8.94
N LYS A 117 0.09 -8.15 8.19
CA LYS A 117 0.01 -9.27 7.25
C LYS A 117 0.49 -8.86 5.87
N SER A 118 1.08 -9.80 5.14
CA SER A 118 1.41 -9.60 3.73
C SER A 118 0.15 -9.59 2.85
N ILE A 119 0.27 -8.89 1.73
CA ILE A 119 -0.73 -8.79 0.68
C ILE A 119 -0.08 -9.03 -0.69
N GLU A 120 -0.90 -9.38 -1.67
CA GLU A 120 -0.49 -9.53 -3.06
C GLU A 120 -1.18 -8.46 -3.89
N VAL A 121 -0.45 -7.40 -4.22
CA VAL A 121 -0.97 -6.29 -5.02
C VAL A 121 -1.01 -6.72 -6.49
N PRO A 122 -2.15 -6.63 -7.18
CA PRO A 122 -2.22 -6.95 -8.60
C PRO A 122 -1.37 -5.97 -9.43
N GLU A 123 -0.73 -6.46 -10.48
CA GLU A 123 -0.06 -5.61 -11.46
C GLU A 123 -1.04 -5.31 -12.61
N TYR A 124 -1.32 -4.03 -12.83
CA TYR A 124 -2.20 -3.55 -13.90
C TYR A 124 -1.38 -3.12 -15.11
N ASP A 125 -1.75 -3.63 -16.28
CA ASP A 125 -1.15 -3.26 -17.55
C ASP A 125 -2.01 -2.21 -18.26
N PHE A 126 -1.49 -0.99 -18.34
CA PHE A 126 -2.15 0.15 -18.99
C PHE A 126 -2.23 0.02 -20.51
N VAL A 127 -1.40 -0.83 -21.14
CA VAL A 127 -1.45 -1.05 -22.59
C VAL A 127 -2.61 -1.98 -22.95
N THR A 128 -2.79 -3.04 -22.15
CA THR A 128 -3.86 -4.02 -22.38
C THR A 128 -5.13 -3.75 -21.56
N HIS A 129 -5.15 -2.69 -20.75
CA HIS A 129 -6.24 -2.32 -19.83
C HIS A 129 -6.77 -3.53 -19.02
N SER A 130 -5.85 -4.33 -18.50
CA SER A 130 -6.16 -5.57 -17.79
C SER A 130 -5.23 -5.83 -16.62
N ARG A 131 -5.70 -6.63 -15.67
CA ARG A 131 -4.85 -7.16 -14.60
C ARG A 131 -4.04 -8.31 -15.15
N THR A 132 -2.74 -8.27 -14.91
CA THR A 132 -1.86 -9.39 -15.23
C THR A 132 -2.01 -10.51 -14.20
N SER A 133 -1.50 -11.70 -14.51
CA SER A 133 -1.42 -12.81 -13.54
C SER A 133 -0.32 -12.60 -12.49
N LYS A 134 0.47 -11.54 -12.61
CA LYS A 134 1.55 -11.21 -11.70
C LYS A 134 1.01 -10.37 -10.55
N THR A 135 1.54 -10.65 -9.37
CA THR A 135 1.28 -9.86 -8.18
C THR A 135 2.60 -9.43 -7.56
N LYS A 136 2.58 -8.24 -6.95
CA LYS A 136 3.68 -7.73 -6.14
C LYS A 136 3.35 -7.96 -4.67
N THR A 137 4.13 -8.81 -4.01
CA THR A 137 4.00 -9.02 -2.57
C THR A 137 4.46 -7.78 -1.82
N LEU A 138 3.58 -7.22 -1.00
CA LEU A 138 3.93 -6.19 -0.02
C LEU A 138 3.80 -6.77 1.38
N TYR A 139 4.76 -6.43 2.24
CA TYR A 139 4.76 -6.82 3.65
C TYR A 139 4.20 -5.68 4.50
N GLY A 140 3.72 -6.04 5.70
CA GLY A 140 3.36 -5.06 6.72
C GLY A 140 4.52 -4.10 6.95
N ALA A 141 4.21 -2.83 7.15
CA ALA A 141 5.18 -1.75 7.30
C ALA A 141 4.71 -0.83 8.42
N ASN A 142 5.64 -0.05 9.00
CA ASN A 142 5.28 0.93 10.04
C ASN A 142 4.60 2.15 9.44
N VAL A 143 4.98 2.47 8.20
CA VAL A 143 4.36 3.53 7.42
C VAL A 143 3.79 2.91 6.15
N ILE A 144 2.52 3.17 5.89
CA ILE A 144 1.82 2.75 4.68
C ILE A 144 1.45 4.02 3.93
N ILE A 145 1.97 4.19 2.72
CA ILE A 145 1.64 5.33 1.85
C ILE A 145 0.65 4.83 0.79
N VAL A 146 -0.48 5.49 0.66
CA VAL A 146 -1.49 5.24 -0.36
C VAL A 146 -1.53 6.44 -1.27
N GLU A 147 -1.30 6.25 -2.57
CA GLU A 147 -1.41 7.32 -3.56
C GLU A 147 -2.46 7.03 -4.62
N GLY A 148 -3.18 8.05 -5.08
CA GLY A 148 -4.12 7.91 -6.19
C GLY A 148 -5.00 9.13 -6.41
N ILE A 149 -5.63 9.23 -7.58
CA ILE A 149 -6.51 10.35 -7.90
C ILE A 149 -7.78 10.37 -7.04
N LEU A 150 -8.27 9.20 -6.64
CA LEU A 150 -9.46 9.01 -5.81
C LEU A 150 -9.14 8.46 -4.40
N ALA A 151 -7.93 8.69 -3.87
CA ALA A 151 -7.50 8.09 -2.59
C ALA A 151 -8.46 8.37 -1.43
N PHE A 152 -9.12 9.52 -1.45
CA PHE A 152 -10.09 9.94 -0.43
C PHE A 152 -11.54 9.93 -0.91
N TYR A 153 -11.83 9.37 -2.10
CA TYR A 153 -13.21 9.21 -2.55
C TYR A 153 -14.00 8.30 -1.61
N SER A 154 -13.35 7.26 -1.09
CA SER A 154 -13.99 6.32 -0.17
C SER A 154 -13.81 6.74 1.29
N PRO A 155 -14.90 6.87 2.06
CA PRO A 155 -14.83 7.09 3.50
C PRO A 155 -14.07 5.98 4.23
N LEU A 156 -14.03 4.77 3.67
CA LEU A 156 -13.33 3.63 4.26
C LEU A 156 -11.82 3.84 4.27
N VAL A 157 -11.26 4.38 3.18
CA VAL A 157 -9.82 4.68 3.05
C VAL A 157 -9.48 5.94 3.84
N THR A 158 -10.36 6.94 3.80
CA THR A 158 -10.18 8.20 4.53
C THR A 158 -10.12 7.97 6.05
N LYS A 159 -11.03 7.16 6.62
CA LYS A 159 -11.05 6.86 8.07
C LYS A 159 -9.78 6.19 8.60
N VAL A 160 -9.04 5.49 7.75
CA VAL A 160 -7.81 4.78 8.15
C VAL A 160 -6.54 5.56 7.82
N SER A 161 -6.63 6.67 7.08
CA SER A 161 -5.48 7.48 6.65
C SER A 161 -5.39 8.78 7.43
N ALA A 162 -4.17 9.11 7.87
CA ALA A 162 -3.91 10.19 8.81
C ALA A 162 -3.42 11.47 8.15
N ILE A 163 -2.97 11.45 6.90
CA ILE A 163 -2.48 12.65 6.19
C ILE A 163 -3.11 12.69 4.81
N VAL A 164 -3.69 13.82 4.44
CA VAL A 164 -4.13 14.16 3.09
C VAL A 164 -3.14 15.16 2.50
N CYS A 165 -2.56 14.86 1.33
CA CYS A 165 -1.81 15.84 0.55
C CYS A 165 -2.52 16.01 -0.79
N GLU A 166 -3.14 17.17 -1.02
CA GLU A 166 -3.82 17.50 -2.27
C GLU A 166 -2.86 18.25 -3.20
N LEU A 167 -2.35 17.57 -4.23
CA LEU A 167 -1.47 18.18 -5.22
C LEU A 167 -2.30 18.80 -6.35
N LEU A 168 -2.92 19.95 -6.10
CA LEU A 168 -3.46 20.81 -7.16
C LEU A 168 -2.31 21.55 -7.84
N SER A 169 -2.34 21.61 -9.17
CA SER A 169 -1.23 22.01 -10.06
C SER A 169 -0.73 23.46 -9.96
N ARG A 170 -0.96 24.17 -8.85
CA ARG A 170 -0.36 25.49 -8.56
C ARG A 170 -0.08 25.60 -7.06
N CYS A 171 1.19 25.82 -6.72
CA CYS A 171 1.77 26.02 -5.39
C CYS A 171 2.00 24.73 -4.57
N PHE A 172 3.28 24.43 -4.32
CA PHE A 172 3.76 23.60 -3.21
C PHE A 172 3.26 24.22 -1.88
N GLN A 173 2.03 23.93 -1.50
CA GLN A 173 1.53 24.18 -0.15
C GLN A 173 1.09 22.83 0.40
N PHE A 174 1.94 22.26 1.24
CA PHE A 174 1.57 21.09 2.05
C PHE A 174 0.44 21.51 2.99
N SER A 175 -0.82 21.32 2.57
CA SER A 175 -1.93 21.33 3.51
C SER A 175 -2.06 19.90 4.03
N CYS A 176 -1.34 19.59 5.11
CA CYS A 176 -1.54 18.35 5.85
C CYS A 176 -2.87 18.49 6.61
N ILE A 177 -3.96 17.96 6.05
CA ILE A 177 -5.15 17.70 6.85
C ILE A 177 -4.85 16.41 7.60
N VAL A 178 -4.47 16.55 8.88
CA VAL A 178 -4.42 15.44 9.80
C VAL A 178 -5.83 15.25 10.32
N ASP A 179 -6.55 14.24 9.84
CA ASP A 179 -7.84 13.88 10.43
C ASP A 179 -7.57 13.21 11.79
N THR A 180 -7.36 14.05 12.82
CA THR A 180 -7.23 13.63 14.21
C THR A 180 -8.60 13.36 14.83
N SER A 181 -9.41 12.53 14.17
CA SER A 181 -10.58 11.93 14.80
C SER A 181 -10.11 10.81 15.73
N CYS A 182 -9.62 11.19 16.91
CA CYS A 182 -9.47 10.34 18.09
C CYS A 182 -10.83 9.77 18.53
#